data_AF-A0A178WJM7-F1
#
_entry.id   AF-A0A178WJM7-F1
#
_cell.length_a   1.000
_cell.length_b   1.000
_cell.length_c   1.000
_cell.angle_alpha   90.00
_cell.angle_beta   90.00
_cell.angle_gamma   90.00
#
_symmetry.space_group_name_H-M   'P 1'
#
loop_
_entity.id
_entity.type
_entity.pdbx_description
1 polymer ?
#
loop_
_entity_poly.entity_id
_entity_poly.type
_entity_poly.pdbx_seq_one_letter_code
_entity_poly.pdbx_strand_id
1 'polypeptide(L)'
;MPRPVTVIDSNVTNAVHQVMDAMQAPVYFETYIIKGKNMNHLTWEVVDSIRKNKVCLNGRVNNSLCGGARKELDLFASLVNCFNLNGQPSRHENVDIVVIRENTEGEYAGREHEVVPGVIESFQVTMTKFWSDRIAKYAFEYAHFSKRKKVTAVHNNGKYEKLADAFFLESCQEVAKMYPNITYNEIGINNCCLQLVEKPERFDVIVTPNLYGL
;
A
#
# COMPACT_ATOMS: atom_id res chain seq x y z
N MET A 1 -30.49 1.76 -0.73
CA MET A 1 -30.17 2.97 0.06
C MET A 1 -28.77 3.43 -0.33
N PRO A 2 -28.54 4.74 -0.49
CA PRO A 2 -27.22 5.28 -0.77
C PRO A 2 -26.25 4.91 0.35
N ARG A 3 -25.02 4.52 0.02
CA ARG A 3 -24.00 4.18 1.02
C ARG A 3 -23.24 5.44 1.48
N PRO A 4 -22.99 5.60 2.79
CA PRO A 4 -22.12 6.67 3.27
C PRO A 4 -20.69 6.47 2.78
N VAL A 5 -20.03 7.55 2.40
CA VAL A 5 -18.60 7.60 2.18
C VAL A 5 -18.04 8.84 2.87
N THR A 6 -17.07 8.66 3.76
CA THR A 6 -16.36 9.78 4.38
C THR A 6 -15.45 10.43 3.36
N VAL A 7 -15.45 11.75 3.25
CA VAL A 7 -14.58 12.50 2.34
C VAL A 7 -13.75 13.49 3.14
N ILE A 8 -12.44 13.48 2.94
CA ILE A 8 -11.55 14.53 3.43
C ILE A 8 -11.29 15.48 2.27
N ASP A 9 -11.78 16.71 2.42
CA ASP A 9 -11.85 17.69 1.33
C ASP A 9 -10.47 18.15 0.84
N SER A 10 -10.35 18.38 -0.48
CA SER A 10 -9.17 18.99 -1.10
C SER A 10 -9.53 19.64 -2.44
N ASN A 11 -8.55 20.23 -3.14
CA ASN A 11 -8.82 20.93 -4.40
C ASN A 11 -9.43 20.05 -5.51
N VAL A 12 -9.35 18.72 -5.41
CA VAL A 12 -9.84 17.77 -6.43
C VAL A 12 -11.14 17.05 -6.04
N THR A 13 -11.57 17.10 -4.78
CA THR A 13 -12.77 16.37 -4.30
C THR A 13 -14.04 16.87 -4.98
N ASN A 14 -14.16 18.17 -5.23
CA ASN A 14 -15.30 18.74 -5.96
C ASN A 14 -15.54 18.09 -7.34
N ALA A 15 -14.47 17.77 -8.08
CA ALA A 15 -14.60 17.10 -9.37
C ALA A 15 -15.16 15.67 -9.19
N VAL A 16 -14.76 14.97 -8.12
CA VAL A 16 -15.28 13.63 -7.79
C VAL A 16 -16.77 13.69 -7.47
N HIS A 17 -17.22 14.68 -6.68
CA HIS A 17 -18.64 14.89 -6.40
C HIS A 17 -19.45 15.08 -7.69
N GLN A 18 -19.01 15.98 -8.57
CA GLN A 18 -19.70 16.25 -9.83
C GLN A 18 -19.85 15.01 -10.72
N VAL A 19 -18.78 14.20 -10.83
CA VAL A 19 -18.81 12.97 -11.64
C VAL A 19 -19.74 11.94 -11.02
N MET A 20 -19.68 11.75 -9.70
CA MET A 20 -20.50 10.75 -9.00
C MET A 20 -21.99 11.11 -9.04
N ASP A 21 -22.32 12.40 -8.91
CA ASP A 21 -23.68 12.91 -9.05
C ASP A 21 -24.20 12.75 -10.49
N ALA A 22 -23.38 13.07 -11.50
CA ALA A 22 -23.73 12.88 -12.90
C ALA A 22 -23.94 11.40 -13.26
N MET A 23 -23.19 10.49 -12.63
CA MET A 23 -23.36 9.04 -12.76
C MET A 23 -24.54 8.49 -11.95
N GLN A 24 -25.22 9.31 -11.15
CA GLN A 24 -26.27 8.89 -10.21
C GLN A 24 -25.81 7.74 -9.31
N ALA A 25 -24.55 7.78 -8.88
CA ALA A 25 -23.98 6.75 -8.04
C ALA A 25 -24.75 6.67 -6.70
N PRO A 26 -25.07 5.46 -6.19
CA PRO A 26 -25.83 5.30 -4.95
C PRO A 26 -24.94 5.52 -3.71
N VAL A 27 -24.32 6.69 -3.63
CA VAL A 27 -23.43 7.10 -2.53
C VAL A 27 -23.84 8.49 -2.03
N TYR A 28 -23.64 8.72 -0.73
CA TYR A 28 -23.72 10.07 -0.17
C TYR A 28 -22.42 10.37 0.57
N PHE A 29 -21.92 11.59 0.41
CA PHE A 29 -20.62 11.99 0.91
C PHE A 29 -20.72 12.77 2.22
N GLU A 30 -20.07 12.26 3.27
CA GLU A 30 -19.88 12.96 4.55
C GLU A 30 -18.54 13.71 4.49
N THR A 31 -18.58 15.01 4.18
CA THR A 31 -17.36 15.79 3.88
C THR A 31 -16.81 16.48 5.13
N TYR A 32 -15.51 16.31 5.37
CA TYR A 32 -14.76 16.91 6.47
C TYR A 32 -13.62 17.77 5.94
N ILE A 33 -13.47 18.97 6.51
CA ILE A 33 -12.38 19.89 6.16
C ILE A 33 -11.37 19.90 7.31
N ILE A 34 -10.17 19.37 7.05
CA ILE A 34 -9.09 19.35 8.04
C ILE A 34 -8.28 20.63 7.90
N LYS A 35 -8.46 21.57 8.84
CA LYS A 35 -7.71 22.82 8.90
C LYS A 35 -6.58 22.72 9.93
N GLY A 36 -5.34 22.58 9.46
CA GLY A 36 -4.17 22.61 10.35
C GLY A 36 -2.89 22.11 9.66
N LYS A 37 -1.82 22.91 9.68
CA LYS A 37 -0.52 22.53 9.09
C LYS A 37 0.24 21.49 9.93
N ASN A 38 -0.01 21.42 11.24
CA ASN A 38 0.78 20.65 12.21
C ASN A 38 -0.03 19.55 12.93
N MET A 39 -1.04 18.98 12.28
CA MET A 39 -1.78 17.85 12.84
C MET A 39 -1.10 16.53 12.44
N ASN A 40 -0.68 15.75 13.45
CA ASN A 40 -0.13 14.40 13.25
C ASN A 40 -1.20 13.31 13.30
N HIS A 41 -2.43 13.66 13.71
CA HIS A 41 -3.54 12.74 13.93
C HIS A 41 -4.82 13.29 13.32
N LEU A 42 -5.69 12.40 12.86
CA LEU A 42 -7.04 12.77 12.43
C LEU A 42 -7.86 13.19 13.66
N THR A 43 -8.84 14.08 13.46
CA THR A 43 -9.79 14.37 14.54
C THR A 43 -10.64 13.13 14.82
N TRP A 44 -11.02 12.95 16.08
CA TRP A 44 -11.82 11.80 16.52
C TRP A 44 -13.14 11.69 15.74
N GLU A 45 -13.75 12.80 15.35
CA GLU A 45 -14.95 12.85 14.51
C GLU A 45 -14.73 12.20 13.13
N VAL A 46 -13.59 12.48 12.49
CA VAL A 46 -13.22 11.91 11.20
C VAL A 46 -12.94 10.42 11.36
N VAL A 47 -12.19 10.04 12.39
CA VAL A 47 -11.90 8.62 12.67
C VAL A 47 -13.18 7.83 12.93
N ASP A 48 -14.13 8.39 13.70
CA ASP A 48 -15.41 7.74 13.99
C ASP A 48 -16.27 7.59 12.73
N SER A 49 -16.34 8.63 11.89
CA SER A 49 -17.01 8.54 10.58
C SER A 49 -16.37 7.45 9.70
N ILE A 50 -15.05 7.39 9.61
CA ILE A 50 -14.35 6.34 8.85
C ILE A 50 -14.65 4.95 9.44
N ARG A 51 -14.64 4.81 10.77
CA ARG A 51 -14.96 3.53 11.45
C ARG A 51 -16.40 3.11 11.26
N LYS A 52 -17.34 4.05 11.18
CA LYS A 52 -18.76 3.80 10.92
C LYS A 52 -18.99 3.43 9.45
N ASN A 53 -18.46 4.22 8.53
CA ASN A 53 -18.72 4.11 7.10
C ASN A 53 -17.85 3.07 6.40
N LYS A 54 -16.71 2.70 7.00
CA LYS A 54 -15.69 1.75 6.49
C LYS A 54 -14.98 2.17 5.21
N VAL A 55 -15.38 3.29 4.59
CA VAL A 55 -14.83 3.80 3.33
C VAL A 55 -14.54 5.29 3.47
N CYS A 56 -13.35 5.69 3.06
CA CYS A 56 -12.90 7.08 3.05
C CYS A 56 -12.26 7.45 1.71
N LEU A 57 -12.67 8.58 1.13
CA LEU A 57 -11.99 9.23 0.02
C LEU A 57 -11.18 10.39 0.59
N ASN A 58 -9.86 10.23 0.59
CA ASN A 58 -8.96 11.24 1.09
C ASN A 58 -8.41 12.09 -0.06
N GLY A 59 -8.58 13.40 0.04
CA GLY A 59 -7.90 14.37 -0.80
C GLY A 59 -6.40 14.48 -0.47
N ARG A 60 -5.72 15.42 -1.13
CA ARG A 60 -4.31 15.70 -0.82
C ARG A 60 -4.21 16.35 0.56
N VAL A 61 -3.67 15.61 1.53
CA VAL A 61 -3.37 16.07 2.90
C VAL A 61 -1.88 15.92 3.22
N ASN A 62 -1.44 16.53 4.32
CA ASN A 62 -0.03 16.47 4.74
C ASN A 62 0.42 15.04 5.08
N ASN A 63 1.66 14.69 4.73
CA ASN A 63 2.23 13.34 4.90
C ASN A 63 2.16 12.83 6.36
N SER A 64 2.38 13.70 7.35
CA SER A 64 2.31 13.35 8.77
C SER A 64 0.92 12.84 9.18
N LEU A 65 -0.14 13.43 8.61
CA LEU A 65 -1.53 13.05 8.87
C LEU A 65 -1.85 11.66 8.30
N CYS A 66 -1.37 11.38 7.08
CA CYS A 66 -1.50 10.05 6.47
C CYS A 66 -0.76 8.97 7.29
N GLY A 67 0.36 9.32 7.93
CA GLY A 67 1.06 8.43 8.86
C GLY A 67 0.22 8.04 10.07
N GLY A 68 -0.36 9.03 10.77
CA GLY A 68 -1.21 8.79 11.94
C GLY A 68 -2.46 7.98 11.60
N ALA A 69 -3.13 8.32 10.49
CA ALA A 69 -4.34 7.63 10.04
C ALA A 69 -4.11 6.12 9.79
N ARG A 70 -2.97 5.76 9.19
CA ARG A 70 -2.62 4.34 8.93
C ARG A 70 -2.55 3.52 10.21
N LYS A 71 -1.97 4.07 11.28
CA LYS A 71 -1.86 3.41 12.58
C LYS A 71 -3.21 3.32 13.31
N GLU A 72 -4.00 4.40 13.30
CA GLU A 72 -5.28 4.46 14.01
C GLU A 72 -6.38 3.59 13.41
N LEU A 73 -6.28 3.31 12.10
CA LEU A 73 -7.28 2.56 11.33
C LEU A 73 -6.81 1.18 10.87
N ASP A 74 -5.59 0.74 11.27
CA ASP A 74 -4.98 -0.52 10.84
C ASP A 74 -4.96 -0.69 9.30
N LEU A 75 -4.54 0.36 8.58
CA LEU A 75 -4.47 0.36 7.10
C LEU A 75 -3.20 -0.36 6.63
N PHE A 76 -3.19 -1.68 6.78
CA PHE A 76 -1.99 -2.51 6.64
C PHE A 76 -1.52 -2.76 5.20
N ALA A 77 -2.41 -2.64 4.21
CA ALA A 77 -2.09 -2.87 2.81
C ALA A 77 -2.24 -1.55 2.02
N SER A 78 -1.19 -1.20 1.29
CA SER A 78 -1.22 -0.13 0.29
C SER A 78 -1.22 -0.76 -1.10
N LEU A 79 -2.23 -0.48 -1.90
CA LEU A 79 -2.38 -1.02 -3.25
C LEU A 79 -2.28 0.11 -4.27
N VAL A 80 -1.39 -0.04 -5.24
CA VAL A 80 -1.18 0.92 -6.33
C VAL A 80 -1.32 0.21 -7.67
N ASN A 81 -2.27 0.68 -8.49
CA ASN A 81 -2.43 0.21 -9.86
C ASN A 81 -1.68 1.14 -10.81
N CYS A 82 -0.72 0.59 -11.54
CA CYS A 82 0.10 1.28 -12.53
C CYS A 82 -0.24 0.70 -13.91
N PHE A 83 -1.03 1.42 -14.69
CA PHE A 83 -1.44 0.98 -16.03
C PHE A 83 -1.37 2.11 -17.06
N ASN A 84 -1.19 1.75 -18.33
CA ASN A 84 -1.24 2.75 -19.40
C ASN A 84 -2.66 3.27 -19.61
N LEU A 85 -2.80 4.59 -19.70
CA LEU A 85 -4.05 5.24 -20.06
C LEU A 85 -4.16 5.37 -21.59
N ASN A 86 -5.30 4.93 -22.13
CA ASN A 86 -5.58 5.07 -23.56
C ASN A 86 -5.52 6.53 -23.99
N GLY A 87 -4.70 6.85 -24.99
CA GLY A 87 -4.54 8.20 -25.52
C GLY A 87 -3.46 9.05 -24.82
N GLN A 88 -2.81 8.53 -23.78
CA GLN A 88 -1.65 9.18 -23.15
C GLN A 88 -0.36 8.49 -23.61
N PRO A 89 0.49 9.16 -24.43
CA PRO A 89 1.73 8.57 -24.88
C PRO A 89 2.68 8.38 -23.69
N SER A 90 3.27 7.18 -23.59
CA SER A 90 4.25 6.81 -22.58
C SER A 90 5.39 6.03 -23.21
N ARG A 91 6.54 5.98 -22.54
CA ARG A 91 7.72 5.23 -23.01
C ARG A 91 7.46 3.74 -23.16
N HIS A 92 6.68 3.17 -22.24
CA HIS A 92 6.32 1.75 -22.22
C HIS A 92 4.84 1.59 -22.57
N GLU A 93 4.51 0.53 -23.28
CA GLU A 93 3.17 0.15 -23.69
C GLU A 93 2.75 -1.17 -23.04
N ASN A 94 1.45 -1.41 -22.88
CA ASN A 94 0.87 -2.63 -22.30
C ASN A 94 1.32 -2.93 -20.86
N VAL A 95 1.59 -1.89 -20.08
CA VAL A 95 1.84 -1.96 -18.64
C VAL A 95 0.51 -2.03 -17.91
N ASP A 96 0.37 -3.04 -17.06
CA ASP A 96 -0.73 -3.20 -16.11
C ASP A 96 -0.21 -3.98 -14.89
N ILE A 97 0.36 -3.23 -13.95
CA ILE A 97 1.03 -3.77 -12.77
C ILE A 97 0.26 -3.31 -11.53
N VAL A 98 0.10 -4.21 -10.56
CA VAL A 98 -0.41 -3.89 -9.24
C VAL A 98 0.70 -4.08 -8.21
N VAL A 99 1.01 -3.03 -7.46
CA VAL A 99 1.96 -3.08 -6.36
C VAL A 99 1.19 -3.10 -5.04
N ILE A 100 1.43 -4.13 -4.23
CA ILE A 100 0.85 -4.33 -2.91
C ILE A 100 1.97 -4.23 -1.88
N ARG A 101 1.91 -3.19 -1.07
CA ARG A 101 2.93 -2.81 -0.10
C ARG A 101 2.41 -2.98 1.32
N GLU A 102 3.18 -3.67 2.15
CA GLU A 102 2.99 -3.73 3.60
C GLU A 102 3.16 -2.32 4.20
N ASN A 103 2.25 -1.88 5.07
CA ASN A 103 2.12 -0.47 5.46
C ASN A 103 2.05 -0.23 6.99
N THR A 104 2.34 -1.25 7.81
CA THR A 104 2.26 -1.20 9.28
C THR A 104 3.61 -1.13 9.97
N GLU A 105 4.56 -1.95 9.54
CA GLU A 105 5.89 -2.10 10.15
C GLU A 105 7.00 -1.67 9.19
N GLY A 106 8.27 -1.77 9.58
CA GLY A 106 9.38 -1.32 8.73
C GLY A 106 10.11 -0.07 9.21
N GLU A 107 11.02 0.40 8.38
CA GLU A 107 12.08 1.35 8.75
C GLU A 107 11.58 2.75 9.14
N TYR A 108 10.31 3.03 8.88
CA TYR A 108 9.66 4.29 9.22
C TYR A 108 9.15 4.36 10.67
N ALA A 109 9.53 3.42 11.53
CA ALA A 109 9.17 3.45 12.95
C ALA A 109 9.85 4.60 13.74
N GLY A 110 10.95 5.16 13.22
CA GLY A 110 11.61 6.36 13.79
C GLY A 110 12.17 6.16 15.20
N ARG A 111 12.55 4.93 15.56
CA ARG A 111 13.12 4.60 16.87
C ARG A 111 14.64 4.67 16.81
N GLU A 112 15.15 5.89 16.97
CA GLU A 112 16.57 6.18 17.00
C GLU A 112 16.96 6.64 18.40
N HIS A 113 18.12 6.20 18.88
CA HIS A 113 18.73 6.75 20.08
C HIS A 113 20.22 6.92 19.92
N GLU A 114 20.74 8.00 20.49
CA GLU A 114 22.17 8.22 20.58
C GLU A 114 22.73 7.38 21.72
N VAL A 115 23.55 6.37 21.41
CA VAL A 115 24.16 5.48 22.40
C VAL A 115 25.29 6.20 23.12
N VAL A 116 26.11 6.90 22.35
CA VAL A 116 27.18 7.79 22.80
C VAL A 116 27.27 8.97 21.83
N PRO A 117 27.82 10.13 22.23
CA PRO A 117 27.95 11.29 21.34
C PRO A 117 28.53 10.92 19.97
N GLY A 118 27.75 11.11 18.91
CA GLY A 118 28.12 10.79 17.53
C GLY A 118 27.83 9.36 17.07
N VAL A 119 27.18 8.52 17.88
CA VAL A 119 26.77 7.16 17.51
C VAL A 119 25.26 7.02 17.68
N ILE A 120 24.54 7.01 16.57
CA ILE A 120 23.10 6.77 16.52
C ILE A 120 22.85 5.29 16.26
N GLU A 121 22.12 4.65 17.17
CA GLU A 121 21.56 3.32 16.96
C GLU A 121 20.09 3.45 16.55
N SER A 122 19.71 2.69 15.54
CA SER A 122 18.33 2.57 15.08
C SER A 122 17.93 1.11 15.19
N PHE A 123 17.03 0.80 16.12
CA PHE A 123 16.46 -0.54 16.26
C PHE A 123 15.05 -0.56 15.69
N GLN A 124 14.88 -1.32 14.62
CA GLN A 124 13.64 -1.35 13.88
C GLN A 124 13.12 -2.78 13.81
N VAL A 125 11.88 -2.98 14.24
CA VAL A 125 11.14 -4.20 13.91
C VAL A 125 10.70 -4.04 12.47
N THR A 126 11.52 -4.56 11.57
CA THR A 126 11.26 -4.44 10.14
C THR A 126 10.14 -5.36 9.71
N MET A 127 10.05 -6.54 10.33
CA MET A 127 9.14 -7.60 9.93
C MET A 127 8.72 -8.52 11.08
N THR A 128 7.44 -8.90 11.08
CA THR A 128 6.88 -9.97 11.91
C THR A 128 6.10 -10.95 11.05
N LYS A 129 6.00 -12.20 11.51
CA LYS A 129 5.24 -13.25 10.81
C LYS A 129 3.77 -12.86 10.64
N PHE A 130 3.17 -12.27 11.69
CA PHE A 130 1.76 -11.86 11.68
C PHE A 130 1.42 -10.89 10.54
N TRP A 131 2.20 -9.83 10.35
CA TRP A 131 1.94 -8.85 9.29
C TRP A 131 2.32 -9.37 7.91
N SER A 132 3.40 -10.16 7.82
CA SER A 132 3.81 -10.84 6.59
C SER A 132 2.73 -11.79 6.08
N ASP A 133 2.11 -12.58 6.96
CA ASP A 133 1.00 -13.47 6.62
C ASP A 133 -0.23 -12.70 6.13
N ARG A 134 -0.56 -11.58 6.80
CA ARG A 134 -1.68 -10.72 6.41
C ARG A 134 -1.50 -10.13 5.02
N ILE A 135 -0.32 -9.57 4.71
CA ILE A 135 -0.08 -8.93 3.42
C ILE A 135 0.03 -9.96 2.29
N ALA A 136 0.67 -11.11 2.56
CA ALA A 136 0.74 -12.21 1.60
C ALA A 136 -0.66 -12.71 1.26
N LYS A 137 -1.48 -12.99 2.27
CA LYS A 137 -2.88 -13.41 2.08
C LYS A 137 -3.67 -12.38 1.27
N TYR A 138 -3.55 -11.10 1.60
CA TYR A 138 -4.22 -10.03 0.86
C TYR A 138 -3.77 -9.98 -0.61
N ALA A 139 -2.48 -10.13 -0.89
CA ALA A 139 -1.96 -10.10 -2.26
C ALA A 139 -2.48 -11.26 -3.12
N PHE A 140 -2.51 -12.48 -2.57
CA PHE A 140 -3.05 -13.64 -3.28
C PHE A 140 -4.57 -13.59 -3.43
N GLU A 141 -5.31 -13.13 -2.41
CA GLU A 141 -6.75 -12.92 -2.50
C GLU A 141 -7.08 -11.87 -3.57
N TYR A 142 -6.38 -10.74 -3.56
CA TYR A 142 -6.54 -9.70 -4.58
C TYR A 142 -6.27 -10.24 -5.98
N ALA A 143 -5.17 -10.99 -6.15
CA ALA A 143 -4.83 -11.60 -7.41
C ALA A 143 -5.92 -12.58 -7.88
N HIS A 144 -6.48 -13.39 -6.98
CA HIS A 144 -7.56 -14.32 -7.28
C HIS A 144 -8.84 -13.60 -7.71
N PHE A 145 -9.31 -12.61 -6.95
CA PHE A 145 -10.53 -11.86 -7.27
C PHE A 145 -10.39 -11.00 -8.53
N SER A 146 -9.20 -10.44 -8.76
CA SER A 146 -8.90 -9.63 -9.93
C SER A 146 -8.49 -10.45 -11.16
N LYS A 147 -8.56 -11.79 -11.09
CA LYS A 147 -8.20 -12.73 -12.16
C LYS A 147 -6.76 -12.54 -12.70
N ARG A 148 -5.86 -12.11 -11.82
CA ARG A 148 -4.43 -12.00 -12.06
C ARG A 148 -3.81 -13.39 -12.06
N LYS A 149 -2.75 -13.59 -12.83
CA LYS A 149 -2.15 -14.90 -13.05
C LYS A 149 -0.85 -15.09 -12.29
N LYS A 150 -0.20 -14.00 -11.88
CA LYS A 150 1.13 -14.05 -11.26
C LYS A 150 1.28 -13.09 -10.10
N VAL A 151 1.88 -13.58 -9.01
CA VAL A 151 2.29 -12.79 -7.84
C VAL A 151 3.80 -12.93 -7.68
N THR A 152 4.49 -11.80 -7.69
CA THR A 152 5.95 -11.70 -7.52
C THR A 152 6.27 -11.10 -6.15
N ALA A 153 6.93 -11.85 -5.27
CA ALA A 153 7.45 -11.34 -4.00
C ALA A 153 8.81 -10.67 -4.20
N VAL A 154 8.95 -9.43 -3.74
CA VAL A 154 10.19 -8.67 -3.79
C VAL A 154 10.85 -8.67 -2.44
N HIS A 155 12.15 -8.98 -2.43
CA HIS A 155 12.97 -9.06 -1.22
C HIS A 155 14.37 -8.48 -1.48
N ASN A 156 15.15 -8.29 -0.44
CA ASN A 156 16.57 -7.99 -0.56
C ASN A 156 17.39 -9.28 -0.42
N ASN A 157 18.25 -9.53 -1.41
CA ASN A 157 19.21 -10.65 -1.39
C ASN A 157 20.54 -10.25 -0.71
N GLY A 158 20.48 -9.32 0.25
CA GLY A 158 21.64 -8.84 0.98
C GLY A 158 22.30 -9.92 1.83
N LYS A 159 23.61 -9.79 2.07
CA LYS A 159 24.37 -10.71 2.95
C LYS A 159 23.90 -10.71 4.41
N TYR A 160 23.21 -9.66 4.86
CA TYR A 160 22.95 -9.36 6.29
C TYR A 160 21.46 -9.32 6.69
N GLU A 161 20.53 -9.09 5.76
CA GLU A 161 19.08 -8.99 6.03
C GLU A 161 18.32 -10.33 5.90
N LYS A 162 19.07 -11.43 5.79
CA LYS A 162 18.55 -12.76 5.45
C LYS A 162 17.42 -13.25 6.35
N LEU A 163 17.41 -12.89 7.63
CA LEU A 163 16.42 -13.42 8.57
C LEU A 163 15.07 -12.70 8.46
N ALA A 164 15.07 -11.38 8.28
CA ALA A 164 13.84 -10.62 8.13
C ALA A 164 13.15 -11.06 6.83
N ASP A 165 13.80 -10.86 5.68
CA ASP A 165 13.20 -11.17 4.38
C ASP A 165 12.84 -12.65 4.21
N ALA A 166 13.56 -13.58 4.86
CA ALA A 166 13.19 -14.99 4.86
C ALA A 166 11.80 -15.24 5.46
N PHE A 167 11.41 -14.53 6.53
CA PHE A 167 10.06 -14.68 7.11
C PHE A 167 8.97 -14.21 6.16
N PHE A 168 9.20 -13.15 5.37
CA PHE A 168 8.23 -12.69 4.36
C PHE A 168 8.11 -13.69 3.22
N LEU A 169 9.23 -14.17 2.71
CA LEU A 169 9.23 -15.17 1.64
C LEU A 169 8.57 -16.47 2.08
N GLU A 170 8.87 -16.95 3.30
CA GLU A 170 8.21 -18.13 3.87
C GLU A 170 6.68 -17.94 3.94
N SER A 171 6.23 -16.78 4.44
CA SER A 171 4.80 -16.43 4.48
C SER A 171 4.16 -16.41 3.09
N CYS A 172 4.84 -15.81 2.11
CA CYS A 172 4.38 -15.79 0.72
C CYS A 172 4.31 -17.19 0.10
N GLN A 173 5.31 -18.04 0.36
CA GLN A 173 5.37 -19.42 -0.11
C GLN A 173 4.27 -20.29 0.51
N GLU A 174 3.99 -20.12 1.81
CA GLU A 174 2.90 -20.81 2.50
C GLU A 174 1.54 -20.44 1.91
N VAL A 175 1.31 -19.14 1.68
CA VAL A 175 0.07 -18.66 1.05
C VAL A 175 -0.03 -19.12 -0.40
N ALA A 176 1.07 -19.11 -1.15
CA ALA A 176 1.09 -19.56 -2.54
C ALA A 176 0.57 -21.00 -2.72
N LYS A 177 0.86 -21.90 -1.77
CA LYS A 177 0.36 -23.29 -1.77
C LYS A 177 -1.17 -23.37 -1.73
N MET A 178 -1.84 -22.38 -1.14
CA MET A 178 -3.31 -22.31 -1.09
C MET A 178 -3.93 -21.83 -2.41
N TYR A 179 -3.14 -21.24 -3.32
CA TYR A 179 -3.59 -20.67 -4.59
C TYR A 179 -2.85 -21.27 -5.80
N PRO A 180 -3.04 -22.56 -6.12
CA PRO A 180 -2.29 -23.25 -7.16
C PRO A 180 -2.49 -22.68 -8.58
N ASN A 181 -3.56 -21.90 -8.78
CA ASN A 181 -3.85 -21.26 -10.07
C ASN A 181 -3.02 -19.99 -10.32
N ILE A 182 -2.33 -19.47 -9.30
CA ILE A 182 -1.52 -18.26 -9.38
C ILE A 182 -0.05 -18.68 -9.39
N THR A 183 0.70 -18.25 -10.41
CA THR A 183 2.14 -18.47 -10.45
C THR A 183 2.83 -17.58 -9.43
N TYR A 184 3.65 -18.18 -8.57
CA TYR A 184 4.45 -17.47 -7.58
C TYR A 184 5.92 -17.41 -8.01
N ASN A 185 6.54 -16.24 -7.88
CA ASN A 185 7.97 -16.06 -8.14
C ASN A 185 8.59 -15.04 -7.17
N GLU A 186 9.90 -15.15 -6.97
CA GLU A 186 10.66 -14.30 -6.06
C GLU A 186 11.72 -13.53 -6.86
N ILE A 187 11.94 -12.27 -6.51
CA ILE A 187 12.94 -11.44 -7.17
C ILE A 187 13.61 -10.49 -6.17
N GLY A 188 14.94 -10.39 -6.27
CA GLY A 188 15.69 -9.39 -5.52
C GLY A 188 15.37 -7.97 -6.00
N ILE A 189 15.24 -7.00 -5.09
CA ILE A 189 14.84 -5.62 -5.38
C ILE A 189 15.65 -4.97 -6.52
N ASN A 190 16.97 -5.13 -6.53
CA ASN A 190 17.82 -4.56 -7.60
C ASN A 190 17.46 -5.11 -8.99
N ASN A 191 17.18 -6.41 -9.08
CA ASN A 191 16.77 -7.05 -10.33
C ASN A 191 15.32 -6.69 -10.70
N CYS A 192 14.45 -6.50 -9.70
CA CYS A 192 13.09 -6.00 -9.90
C CYS A 192 13.12 -4.61 -10.56
N CYS A 193 13.88 -3.66 -9.99
CA CYS A 193 14.02 -2.31 -10.53
C CYS A 193 14.58 -2.32 -11.96
N LEU A 194 15.60 -3.15 -12.24
CA LEU A 194 16.15 -3.28 -13.58
C LEU A 194 15.10 -3.78 -14.57
N GLN A 195 14.37 -4.85 -14.22
CA GLN A 195 13.35 -5.43 -15.10
C GLN A 195 12.13 -4.54 -15.28
N LEU A 196 11.75 -3.74 -14.28
CA LEU A 196 10.67 -2.76 -14.41
C LEU A 196 11.01 -1.66 -15.43
N VAL A 197 12.28 -1.29 -15.55
CA VAL A 197 12.73 -0.31 -16.56
C VAL A 197 12.91 -0.94 -17.94
N GLU A 198 13.33 -2.20 -18.01
CA GLU A 198 13.54 -2.88 -19.30
C GLU A 198 12.24 -3.40 -19.92
N LYS A 199 11.44 -4.13 -19.13
CA LYS A 199 10.25 -4.89 -19.57
C LYS A 199 9.17 -4.96 -18.47
N PRO A 200 8.51 -3.83 -18.14
CA PRO A 200 7.50 -3.77 -17.09
C PRO A 200 6.29 -4.69 -17.34
N GLU A 201 5.95 -4.98 -18.60
CA GLU A 201 4.84 -5.86 -19.01
C GLU A 201 4.98 -7.31 -18.51
N ARG A 202 6.15 -7.67 -17.98
CA ARG A 202 6.38 -8.96 -17.35
C ARG A 202 5.73 -9.05 -15.97
N PHE A 203 5.50 -7.95 -15.26
CA PHE A 203 4.93 -7.99 -13.92
C PHE A 203 3.40 -7.94 -13.98
N ASP A 204 2.77 -8.55 -12.98
CA ASP A 204 1.30 -8.59 -12.86
C ASP A 204 0.92 -8.07 -11.47
N VAL A 205 1.09 -8.88 -10.43
CA VAL A 205 1.02 -8.42 -9.03
C VAL A 205 2.40 -8.50 -8.39
N ILE A 206 2.83 -7.43 -7.74
CA ILE A 206 4.07 -7.32 -6.98
C ILE A 206 3.70 -7.15 -5.51
N VAL A 207 4.23 -8.00 -4.63
CA VAL A 207 4.07 -7.87 -3.18
C VAL A 207 5.39 -7.53 -2.52
N THR A 208 5.39 -6.53 -1.65
CA THR A 208 6.62 -6.02 -1.02
C THR A 208 6.42 -5.73 0.48
N PRO A 209 7.49 -5.90 1.29
CA PRO A 209 7.66 -5.21 2.56
C PRO A 209 7.56 -3.68 2.42
N ASN A 210 7.49 -2.99 3.57
CA ASN A 210 7.24 -1.55 3.63
C ASN A 210 8.28 -0.68 2.90
N LEU A 211 9.57 -0.98 3.06
CA LEU A 211 10.63 -0.15 2.46
C LEU A 211 10.64 -0.25 0.93
N TYR A 212 10.48 -1.47 0.40
CA TYR A 212 10.68 -1.75 -1.02
C TYR A 212 9.49 -1.42 -1.92
N GLY A 213 8.33 -1.06 -1.34
CA GLY A 213 7.12 -0.76 -2.09
C GLY A 213 6.99 0.70 -2.53
N LEU A 214 8.04 1.51 -2.39
CA LEU A 214 8.09 2.91 -2.78
C LEU A 214 8.51 3.10 -4.24
#